data_AF-A0A653V7P9-F1
#
_entry.id   AF-A0A653V7P9-F1
#
_cell.length_a   1.000
_cell.length_b   1.000
_cell.length_c   1.000
_cell.angle_alpha   90.00
_cell.angle_beta   90.00
_cell.angle_gamma   90.00
#
_symmetry.space_group_name_H-M   'P 1'
#
loop_
_entity.id
_entity.type
_entity.pdbx_description
1 polymer ?
#
loop_
_entity_poly.entity_id
_entity_poly.type
_entity_poly.pdbx_seq_one_letter_code
_entity_poly.pdbx_strand_id
1 'polypeptide(L)'
;MRNPTTGLFSVMVAAVLSGCATPSRAQVEGASHATNGDDCAVIAAVAREHYQFGPGNVAPPLKLDDDTDWKPDCDWSRYGVSFPEIYGAATDRPEDEGRPRIQWVEFKRPRYDSQGALIEAGIVQGPRAGIGVVCRVRAGVAGWTVSECRNTWIS
;
A
#
# COMPACT_ATOMS: atom_id res chain seq x y z
N MET A 1 72.22 -29.08 -33.85
CA MET A 1 72.87 -27.83 -33.39
C MET A 1 71.81 -26.77 -33.23
N ARG A 2 71.83 -26.07 -32.08
CA ARG A 2 71.11 -24.84 -31.71
C ARG A 2 69.61 -24.93 -31.36
N ASN A 3 69.37 -25.02 -30.05
CA ASN A 3 68.28 -24.34 -29.32
C ASN A 3 68.34 -22.82 -29.54
N PRO A 4 67.19 -22.12 -29.41
CA PRO A 4 67.02 -21.21 -28.26
C PRO A 4 65.61 -21.34 -27.62
N THR A 5 65.45 -21.61 -26.33
CA THR A 5 65.48 -20.72 -25.14
C THR A 5 64.43 -19.59 -25.12
N THR A 6 63.47 -19.76 -24.20
CA THR A 6 62.78 -18.76 -23.36
C THR A 6 61.80 -17.76 -23.96
N GLY A 7 60.57 -17.79 -23.41
CA GLY A 7 59.59 -16.72 -23.44
C GLY A 7 58.35 -17.07 -22.62
N LEU A 8 58.53 -17.47 -21.35
CA LEU A 8 57.43 -17.65 -20.40
C LEU A 8 56.87 -16.27 -20.05
N PHE A 9 55.80 -15.85 -20.73
CA PHE A 9 55.00 -14.71 -20.29
C PHE A 9 53.98 -15.20 -19.25
N SER A 10 54.32 -15.00 -17.97
CA SER A 10 53.37 -15.10 -16.86
C SER A 10 52.28 -14.04 -17.03
N VAL A 11 51.07 -14.45 -17.38
CA VAL A 11 49.88 -13.61 -17.23
C VAL A 11 49.36 -13.84 -15.81
N MET A 12 49.56 -12.85 -14.94
CA MET A 12 48.82 -12.75 -13.67
C MET A 12 47.34 -12.53 -14.00
N VAL A 13 46.53 -13.57 -13.90
CA VAL A 13 45.07 -13.42 -13.86
C VAL A 13 44.71 -12.97 -12.44
N ALA A 14 44.38 -11.68 -12.32
CA ALA A 14 43.84 -11.12 -11.10
C ALA A 14 42.56 -11.88 -10.71
N ALA A 15 42.51 -12.33 -9.45
CA ALA A 15 41.34 -12.94 -8.86
C ALA A 15 40.17 -11.94 -8.85
N VAL A 16 39.21 -12.12 -9.76
CA VAL A 16 37.91 -11.47 -9.64
C VAL A 16 37.18 -12.25 -8.56
N LEU A 17 37.12 -11.69 -7.35
CA LEU A 17 36.23 -12.18 -6.31
C LEU A 17 34.81 -12.08 -6.89
N SER A 18 34.25 -13.22 -7.29
CA SER A 18 32.81 -13.39 -7.43
C SER A 18 32.20 -13.19 -6.05
N GLY A 19 32.01 -11.93 -5.67
CA GLY A 19 31.13 -11.57 -4.59
C GLY A 19 29.76 -12.08 -4.98
N CYS A 20 29.32 -13.17 -4.36
CA CYS A 20 27.90 -13.39 -4.18
C CYS A 20 27.37 -12.09 -3.59
N ALA A 21 26.66 -11.31 -4.41
CA ALA A 21 25.81 -10.26 -3.91
C ALA A 21 24.75 -10.96 -3.07
N THR A 22 25.10 -11.22 -1.81
CA THR A 22 24.13 -11.38 -0.74
C THR A 22 23.19 -10.20 -0.95
N PRO A 23 21.90 -10.41 -1.27
CA PRO A 23 20.98 -9.29 -1.30
C PRO A 23 21.16 -8.61 0.05
N SER A 24 21.63 -7.36 0.01
CA SER A 24 21.79 -6.56 1.20
C SER A 24 20.48 -6.69 1.94
N ARG A 25 20.55 -7.31 3.11
CA ARG A 25 19.42 -7.49 4.03
C ARG A 25 19.02 -6.15 4.66
N ALA A 26 19.16 -5.07 3.89
CA ALA A 26 18.66 -3.73 4.14
C ALA A 26 17.28 -3.68 3.51
N GLN A 27 16.27 -3.30 4.30
CA GLN A 27 14.83 -3.37 4.01
C GLN A 27 14.16 -4.74 4.19
N VAL A 28 14.62 -5.50 5.20
CA VAL A 28 13.66 -6.08 6.14
C VAL A 28 14.02 -5.54 7.52
N GLU A 29 14.13 -4.21 7.62
CA GLU A 29 14.08 -3.56 8.92
C GLU A 29 12.62 -3.52 9.33
N GLY A 30 12.34 -4.29 10.38
CA GLY A 30 11.30 -4.10 11.39
C GLY A 30 9.99 -3.44 10.97
N ALA A 31 8.90 -4.13 11.27
CA ALA A 31 7.56 -3.57 11.48
C ALA A 31 7.55 -2.49 12.60
N SER A 32 8.25 -1.39 12.40
CA SER A 32 8.46 -0.32 13.39
C SER A 32 8.72 1.01 12.69
N HIS A 33 7.71 1.50 11.98
CA HIS A 33 7.18 2.86 12.04
C HIS A 33 6.23 3.03 10.85
N ALA A 34 4.93 2.87 11.12
CA ALA A 34 3.88 3.28 10.21
C ALA A 34 4.02 4.77 9.93
N THR A 35 4.44 5.13 8.73
CA THR A 35 4.46 6.51 8.26
C THR A 35 3.20 6.82 7.47
N ASN A 36 2.87 8.10 7.26
CA ASN A 36 1.79 8.49 6.34
C ASN A 36 1.95 7.86 4.94
N GLY A 37 3.20 7.62 4.51
CA GLY A 37 3.49 6.95 3.22
C GLY A 37 3.04 5.49 3.18
N ASP A 38 3.18 4.77 4.29
CA ASP A 38 2.72 3.38 4.41
C ASP A 38 1.20 3.30 4.45
N ASP A 39 0.54 4.24 5.14
CA ASP A 39 -0.93 4.31 5.19
C ASP A 39 -1.54 4.46 3.79
N CYS A 40 -1.00 5.38 2.98
CA CYS A 40 -1.44 5.57 1.60
C CYS A 40 -1.27 4.29 0.77
N ALA A 41 -0.15 3.58 0.94
CA ALA A 41 0.15 2.38 0.18
C ALA A 41 -0.74 1.21 0.60
N VAL A 42 -1.04 1.06 1.89
CA VAL A 42 -1.95 0.04 2.43
C VAL A 42 -3.38 0.28 1.94
N ILE A 43 -3.89 1.52 2.02
CA ILE A 43 -5.22 1.88 1.51
C ILE A 43 -5.29 1.59 0.01
N ALA A 44 -4.28 2.01 -0.75
CA ALA A 44 -4.26 1.79 -2.19
C ALA A 44 -4.19 0.30 -2.55
N ALA A 45 -3.49 -0.54 -1.77
CA ALA A 45 -3.47 -1.98 -1.96
C ALA A 45 -4.88 -2.57 -1.82
N VAL A 46 -5.64 -2.21 -0.78
CA VAL A 46 -7.01 -2.69 -0.60
C VAL A 46 -7.94 -2.15 -1.69
N ALA A 47 -7.82 -0.87 -2.04
CA ALA A 47 -8.59 -0.26 -3.12
C ALA A 47 -8.41 -1.01 -4.46
N ARG A 48 -7.18 -1.36 -4.82
CA ARG A 48 -6.89 -2.09 -6.07
C ARG A 48 -7.23 -3.58 -6.01
N GLU A 49 -6.91 -4.25 -4.92
CA GLU A 49 -6.91 -5.72 -4.90
C GLU A 49 -8.22 -6.29 -4.39
N HIS A 50 -8.83 -5.66 -3.38
CA HIS A 50 -10.13 -6.09 -2.86
C HIS A 50 -11.28 -5.44 -3.64
N TYR A 51 -11.27 -4.12 -3.77
CA TYR A 51 -12.36 -3.39 -4.46
C TYR A 51 -12.16 -3.26 -5.97
N GLN A 52 -10.98 -3.63 -6.48
CA GLN A 52 -10.68 -3.57 -7.92
C GLN A 52 -10.79 -2.17 -8.51
N PHE A 53 -10.60 -1.11 -7.71
CA PHE A 53 -10.66 0.26 -8.21
C PHE A 53 -9.50 0.55 -9.17
N GLY A 54 -9.82 1.27 -10.24
CA GLY A 54 -8.88 1.62 -11.31
C GLY A 54 -9.61 2.16 -12.54
N PRO A 55 -8.93 2.23 -13.70
CA PRO A 55 -9.51 2.81 -14.92
C PRO A 55 -10.81 2.14 -15.40
N GLY A 56 -10.97 0.84 -15.13
CA GLY A 56 -12.17 0.06 -15.51
C GLY A 56 -13.26 0.00 -14.43
N ASN A 57 -12.98 0.47 -13.21
CA ASN A 57 -13.90 0.46 -12.08
C ASN A 57 -13.60 1.68 -11.21
N VAL A 58 -14.31 2.77 -11.50
CA VAL A 58 -14.07 4.07 -10.87
C VAL A 58 -14.44 4.00 -9.39
N ALA A 59 -13.53 4.44 -8.52
CA ALA A 59 -13.80 4.46 -7.09
C ALA A 59 -14.92 5.45 -6.75
N PRO A 60 -15.80 5.13 -5.79
CA PRO A 60 -16.64 6.14 -5.16
C PRO A 60 -15.78 7.17 -4.42
N PRO A 61 -16.35 8.30 -3.98
CA PRO A 61 -15.65 9.21 -3.11
C PRO A 61 -15.12 8.51 -1.84
N LEU A 62 -13.92 8.91 -1.43
CA LEU A 62 -13.22 8.38 -0.27
C LEU A 62 -13.69 9.09 1.00
N LYS A 63 -14.12 8.34 2.02
CA LYS A 63 -14.25 8.82 3.39
C LYS A 63 -13.06 8.28 4.20
N LEU A 64 -12.30 9.15 4.83
CA LEU A 64 -11.32 8.77 5.85
C LEU A 64 -11.97 8.89 7.23
N ASP A 65 -11.52 8.05 8.16
CA ASP A 65 -12.02 8.01 9.54
C ASP A 65 -12.08 9.41 10.17
N ASP A 66 -13.29 9.88 10.47
CA ASP A 66 -13.60 11.22 10.98
C ASP A 66 -13.47 11.34 12.50
N ASP A 67 -13.47 10.22 13.22
CA ASP A 67 -13.33 10.17 14.68
C ASP A 67 -11.90 10.43 15.18
N THR A 68 -10.95 10.75 14.28
CA THR A 68 -9.55 10.98 14.62
C THR A 68 -8.92 12.12 13.80
N ASP A 69 -7.82 12.71 14.28
CA ASP A 69 -7.00 13.67 13.53
C ASP A 69 -6.20 13.01 12.37
N TRP A 70 -6.51 11.78 12.00
CA TRP A 70 -5.80 11.04 10.97
C TRP A 70 -6.18 11.51 9.56
N LYS A 71 -5.27 12.20 8.90
CA LYS A 71 -5.46 12.70 7.54
C LYS A 71 -4.20 12.47 6.72
N PRO A 72 -3.96 11.25 6.21
CA PRO A 72 -2.79 10.98 5.40
C PRO A 72 -2.87 11.80 4.10
N ASP A 73 -1.79 12.53 3.77
CA ASP A 73 -1.67 13.27 2.53
C ASP A 73 -1.11 12.34 1.44
N CYS A 74 -2.01 11.85 0.59
CA CYS A 74 -1.72 10.79 -0.36
C CYS A 74 -1.87 11.28 -1.80
N ASP A 75 -0.79 11.18 -2.57
CA ASP A 75 -0.88 11.17 -4.02
C ASP A 75 -1.36 9.78 -4.48
N TRP A 76 -2.68 9.60 -4.56
CA TRP A 76 -3.30 8.34 -4.94
C TRP A 76 -2.92 7.88 -6.34
N SER A 77 -2.68 8.83 -7.25
CA SER A 77 -2.39 8.55 -8.65
C SER A 77 -1.11 7.72 -8.82
N ARG A 78 -0.12 7.96 -7.95
CA ARG A 78 1.15 7.19 -7.90
C ARG A 78 0.94 5.70 -7.60
N TYR A 79 -0.19 5.37 -6.98
CA TYR A 79 -0.57 4.01 -6.64
C TYR A 79 -1.58 3.40 -7.62
N GLY A 80 -1.86 4.05 -8.75
CA GLY A 80 -2.78 3.54 -9.78
C GLY A 80 -4.26 3.57 -9.38
N VAL A 81 -4.62 4.36 -8.36
CA VAL A 81 -6.00 4.60 -7.93
C VAL A 81 -6.31 6.09 -7.93
N SER A 82 -7.58 6.44 -8.11
CA SER A 82 -8.05 7.82 -8.04
C SER A 82 -9.41 7.84 -7.38
N PHE A 83 -9.60 8.77 -6.44
CA PHE A 83 -10.88 9.04 -5.80
C PHE A 83 -11.40 10.38 -6.32
N PRO A 84 -12.65 10.46 -6.77
CA PRO A 84 -13.20 11.69 -7.35
C PRO A 84 -13.35 12.82 -6.33
N GLU A 85 -13.56 12.47 -5.06
CA GLU A 85 -13.67 13.40 -3.95
C GLU A 85 -13.21 12.71 -2.65
N ILE A 86 -12.67 13.47 -1.70
CA ILE A 86 -12.17 12.96 -0.42
C ILE A 86 -12.86 13.73 0.72
N TYR A 87 -13.58 13.01 1.56
CA TYR A 87 -14.29 13.47 2.75
C TYR A 87 -13.49 13.07 4.00
N GLY A 88 -13.36 14.01 4.94
CA GLY A 88 -12.39 13.94 6.04
C GLY A 88 -11.51 15.19 6.12
N ALA A 89 -11.51 16.06 5.10
CA ALA A 89 -11.18 17.47 5.28
C ALA A 89 -12.34 18.16 6.02
N ALA A 90 -12.08 19.23 6.78
CA ALA A 90 -13.11 20.05 7.41
C ALA A 90 -14.00 20.71 6.35
N THR A 91 -14.93 19.95 5.77
CA THR A 91 -16.07 20.48 5.07
C THR A 91 -17.19 20.52 6.07
N ASP A 92 -17.47 21.71 6.58
CA ASP A 92 -18.63 22.08 7.40
C ASP A 92 -19.94 21.93 6.62
N ARG A 93 -20.13 20.80 5.94
CA ARG A 93 -21.34 20.54 5.18
C ARG A 93 -22.26 19.69 6.06
N PRO A 94 -23.44 20.20 6.43
CA PRO A 94 -24.42 19.42 7.17
C PRO A 94 -24.69 18.11 6.42
N GLU A 95 -24.55 17.00 7.14
CA GLU A 95 -24.68 15.63 6.64
C GLU A 95 -26.12 15.33 6.14
N ASP A 96 -27.09 16.20 6.44
CA ASP A 96 -28.53 15.93 6.36
C ASP A 96 -29.32 16.67 5.26
N GLU A 97 -28.71 17.54 4.43
CA GLU A 97 -29.47 18.27 3.41
C GLU A 97 -29.62 17.48 2.09
N GLY A 98 -30.54 16.52 2.09
CA GLY A 98 -31.25 16.05 0.88
C GLY A 98 -30.37 15.47 -0.24
N ARG A 99 -29.16 15.00 0.08
CA ARG A 99 -28.25 14.43 -0.91
C ARG A 99 -28.81 13.10 -1.45
N PRO A 100 -28.64 12.78 -2.74
CA PRO A 100 -28.86 11.43 -3.25
C PRO A 100 -28.06 10.43 -2.41
N ARG A 101 -28.45 9.15 -2.39
CA ARG A 101 -27.79 8.08 -1.61
C ARG A 101 -26.31 7.92 -2.02
N ILE A 102 -25.44 8.81 -1.54
CA ILE A 102 -24.03 8.80 -1.93
C ILE A 102 -23.42 7.54 -1.32
N GLN A 103 -22.82 6.76 -2.19
CA GLN A 103 -22.05 5.59 -1.84
C GLN A 103 -20.62 6.07 -1.61
N TRP A 104 -20.11 5.85 -0.40
CA TRP A 104 -18.74 6.16 -0.01
C TRP A 104 -17.94 4.87 0.03
N VAL A 105 -16.65 4.94 -0.28
CA VAL A 105 -15.71 3.95 0.27
C VAL A 105 -15.05 4.58 1.48
N GLU A 106 -15.16 3.89 2.61
CA GLU A 106 -14.53 4.29 3.85
C GLU A 106 -13.29 3.42 4.10
N PHE A 107 -12.22 4.06 4.56
CA PHE A 107 -11.04 3.38 5.08
C PHE A 107 -10.70 3.93 6.45
N LYS A 108 -10.57 3.04 7.44
CA LYS A 108 -10.08 3.36 8.78
C LYS A 108 -8.56 3.40 8.81
N ARG A 109 -7.97 4.02 9.84
CA ARG A 109 -6.52 4.05 10.03
C ARG A 109 -5.95 2.62 10.09
N PRO A 110 -4.95 2.27 9.25
CA PRO A 110 -4.30 0.97 9.35
C PRO A 110 -3.64 0.76 10.71
N ARG A 111 -3.81 -0.43 11.29
CA ARG A 111 -3.12 -0.89 12.49
C ARG A 111 -2.02 -1.86 12.11
N TYR A 112 -0.79 -1.57 12.51
CA TYR A 112 0.38 -2.34 12.12
C TYR A 112 0.80 -3.30 13.24
N ASP A 113 1.16 -4.52 12.85
CA ASP A 113 1.69 -5.55 13.74
C ASP A 113 2.81 -6.35 13.03
N SER A 114 3.32 -7.40 13.69
CA SER A 114 4.39 -8.24 13.14
C SER A 114 4.00 -9.00 11.86
N GLN A 115 2.72 -9.04 11.50
CA GLN A 115 2.19 -9.73 10.33
C GLN A 115 1.85 -8.78 9.18
N GLY A 116 2.08 -7.47 9.34
CA GLY A 116 1.77 -6.43 8.35
C GLY A 116 0.80 -5.39 8.89
N ALA A 117 -0.19 -5.01 8.09
CA ALA A 117 -1.24 -4.07 8.46
C ALA A 117 -2.62 -4.75 8.47
N LEU A 118 -3.44 -4.40 9.46
CA LEU A 118 -4.88 -4.60 9.45
C LEU A 118 -5.56 -3.28 9.14
N ILE A 119 -6.50 -3.31 8.21
CA ILE A 119 -7.28 -2.14 7.84
C ILE A 119 -8.75 -2.54 7.72
N GLU A 120 -9.60 -1.75 8.35
CA GLU A 120 -11.05 -1.85 8.21
C GLU A 120 -11.46 -0.91 7.08
N ALA A 121 -12.27 -1.41 6.16
CA ALA A 121 -12.74 -0.65 5.01
C ALA A 121 -14.17 -1.07 4.67
N GLY A 122 -14.92 -0.24 3.96
CA GLY A 122 -16.24 -0.66 3.51
C GLY A 122 -16.90 0.30 2.57
N ILE A 123 -18.00 -0.18 2.01
CA ILE A 123 -18.84 0.62 1.15
C ILE A 123 -20.08 1.01 1.93
N VAL A 124 -20.20 2.30 2.21
CA VAL A 124 -21.26 2.87 3.05
C VAL A 124 -22.27 3.58 2.17
N GLN A 125 -23.56 3.34 2.39
CA GLN A 125 -24.65 4.01 1.68
C GLN A 125 -25.48 4.84 2.67
N GLY A 126 -25.23 6.15 2.70
CA GLY A 126 -25.86 7.06 3.66
C GLY A 126 -25.40 6.84 5.11
N PRO A 127 -26.05 7.47 6.11
CA PRO A 127 -25.49 7.61 7.46
C PRO A 127 -25.55 6.37 8.37
N ARG A 128 -26.01 5.20 7.90
CA ARG A 128 -26.37 4.09 8.83
C ARG A 128 -26.11 2.66 8.35
N ALA A 129 -25.65 2.44 7.12
CA ALA A 129 -25.50 1.07 6.62
C ALA A 129 -24.40 0.94 5.56
N GLY A 130 -23.43 0.06 5.84
CA GLY A 130 -22.43 -0.36 4.89
C GLY A 130 -22.07 -1.84 5.04
N ILE A 131 -21.54 -2.41 3.95
CA ILE A 131 -20.86 -3.71 4.02
C ILE A 131 -19.38 -3.39 4.17
N GLY A 132 -18.78 -3.94 5.23
CA GLY A 132 -17.37 -3.76 5.52
C GLY A 132 -16.54 -5.00 5.23
N VAL A 133 -15.24 -4.80 5.24
CA VAL A 133 -14.22 -5.82 5.31
C VAL A 133 -13.13 -5.42 6.29
N VAL A 134 -12.52 -6.41 6.91
CA VAL A 134 -11.23 -6.26 7.56
C VAL A 134 -10.21 -7.00 6.72
N CYS A 135 -9.25 -6.27 6.17
CA CYS A 135 -8.22 -6.81 5.30
C CYS A 135 -6.86 -6.84 6.02
N ARG A 136 -6.16 -7.97 5.87
CA ARG A 136 -4.75 -8.13 6.18
C ARG A 136 -3.94 -7.76 4.94
N VAL A 137 -3.01 -6.84 5.09
CA VAL A 137 -2.10 -6.38 4.04
C VAL A 137 -0.67 -6.65 4.48
N ARG A 138 0.16 -7.18 3.58
CA ARG A 138 1.57 -7.51 3.86
C ARG A 138 2.48 -6.69 2.97
N ALA A 139 3.60 -6.23 3.53
CA ALA A 139 4.69 -5.69 2.74
C ALA A 139 5.44 -6.84 2.04
N GLY A 140 5.78 -6.65 0.77
CA GLY A 140 6.55 -7.59 -0.03
C GLY A 140 7.39 -6.86 -1.08
N VAL A 141 8.05 -7.63 -1.94
CA VAL A 141 8.93 -7.10 -3.01
C VAL A 141 8.21 -6.22 -4.02
N ALA A 142 6.90 -6.41 -4.18
CA ALA A 142 6.04 -5.61 -5.06
C ALA A 142 5.36 -4.43 -4.32
N GLY A 143 5.75 -4.15 -3.08
CA GLY A 143 5.06 -3.21 -2.20
C GLY A 143 4.03 -3.90 -1.30
N TRP A 144 3.03 -3.14 -0.86
CA TRP A 144 1.94 -3.63 0.00
C TRP A 144 0.88 -4.37 -0.83
N THR A 145 0.50 -5.57 -0.40
CA THR A 145 -0.49 -6.43 -1.07
C THR A 145 -1.47 -7.05 -0.08
N VAL A 146 -2.73 -7.24 -0.48
CA VAL A 146 -3.77 -7.89 0.33
C VAL A 146 -3.49 -9.39 0.41
N SER A 147 -3.44 -9.92 1.63
CA SER A 147 -3.30 -11.36 1.87
C SER A 147 -4.62 -12.05 2.21
N GLU A 148 -5.52 -11.38 2.91
CA GLU A 148 -6.82 -11.93 3.31
C GLU A 148 -7.80 -10.78 3.60
N CYS A 149 -9.07 -10.93 3.24
CA CYS A 149 -10.15 -10.02 3.67
C CYS A 149 -11.30 -10.84 4.22
N ARG A 150 -11.90 -10.37 5.33
CA ARG A 150 -13.09 -10.96 5.94
C ARG A 150 -14.20 -9.94 5.98
N ASN A 151 -15.40 -10.35 5.58
CA ASN A 151 -16.57 -9.49 5.67
C ASN A 151 -16.85 -9.10 7.12
N THR A 152 -17.22 -7.85 7.32
CA THR A 152 -17.71 -7.29 8.57
C THR A 152 -18.90 -6.39 8.29
N TRP A 153 -19.56 -5.94 9.34
CA TRP A 153 -20.55 -4.87 9.27
C TRP A 153 -19.89 -3.55 9.64
N ILE A 154 -20.27 -2.47 8.96
CA ILE A 154 -19.96 -1.10 9.38
C ILE A 154 -21.28 -0.48 9.82
N SER A 155 -21.35 -0.13 11.10
CA SER A 155 -22.51 0.50 11.75
C SER A 155 -22.34 2.00 11.84
#